data_AF-A0A7Y3FQ94-F1
#
_entry.id   AF-A0A7Y3FQ94-F1
#
_cell.length_a   1.000
_cell.length_b   1.000
_cell.length_c   1.000
_cell.angle_alpha   90.00
_cell.angle_beta   90.00
_cell.angle_gamma   90.00
#
_symmetry.space_group_name_H-M   'P 1'
#
loop_
_entity.id
_entity.type
_entity.pdbx_description
1 polymer ?
#
loop_
_entity_poly.entity_id
_entity_poly.type
_entity_poly.pdbx_seq_one_letter_code
_entity_poly.pdbx_strand_id
1 'polypeptide(L)'
;MNDRRLSAYMASMYGLALCALLLTDWSSLATLPSQALIGWLGLILIGVLSEGLAIGLSVGAATSTSSITFLPLLAAVQLFGPAAAVVLVTVTQVFGEFVVRRKPVGRVLFNVSQALGATVAGGYLFTVMGGVALQGHEGVGAPTMTQQLLPFIVFGLAFLAVNHAAVSMAITLSQG
;
A
#
# COMPACT_ATOMS: atom_id res chain seq x y z
N MET A 1 -21.15 -17.34 16.99
CA MET A 1 -20.14 -16.73 17.91
C MET A 1 -18.95 -16.13 17.16
N ASN A 2 -18.65 -16.60 15.94
CA ASN A 2 -17.53 -16.14 15.10
C ASN A 2 -17.73 -14.75 14.49
N ASP A 3 -18.96 -14.39 14.14
CA ASP A 3 -19.26 -13.07 13.56
C ASP A 3 -18.84 -11.91 14.48
N ARG A 4 -18.95 -12.09 15.80
CA ARG A 4 -18.55 -11.05 16.76
C ARG A 4 -17.03 -10.90 16.83
N ARG A 5 -16.27 -12.00 16.75
CA ARG A 5 -14.79 -11.97 16.73
C ARG A 5 -14.27 -11.38 15.42
N LEU A 6 -14.85 -11.81 14.29
CA LEU A 6 -14.53 -11.26 12.98
C LEU A 6 -14.85 -9.76 12.90
N SER A 7 -16.03 -9.35 13.39
CA SER A 7 -16.43 -7.94 13.40
C SER A 7 -15.51 -7.10 14.29
N ALA A 8 -15.13 -7.61 15.47
CA ALA A 8 -14.18 -6.93 16.35
C ALA A 8 -12.79 -6.80 15.69
N TYR A 9 -12.34 -7.84 14.98
CA TYR A 9 -11.09 -7.79 14.23
C TYR A 9 -11.14 -6.78 13.09
N MET A 10 -12.20 -6.76 12.29
CA MET A 10 -12.40 -5.74 11.24
C MET A 10 -12.42 -4.33 11.81
N ALA A 11 -13.13 -4.10 12.92
CA ALA A 11 -13.15 -2.81 13.61
C ALA A 11 -11.76 -2.40 14.09
N SER A 12 -10.96 -3.34 14.60
CA SER A 12 -9.57 -3.07 14.99
C SER A 12 -8.70 -2.66 13.80
N MET A 13 -8.89 -3.28 12.63
CA MET A 13 -8.17 -2.90 11.41
C MET A 13 -8.57 -1.51 10.92
N TYR A 14 -9.84 -1.13 11.05
CA TYR A 14 -10.30 0.24 10.74
C TYR A 14 -9.65 1.26 11.68
N GLY A 15 -9.62 0.97 12.98
CA GLY A 15 -8.95 1.81 13.97
C GLY A 15 -7.46 1.95 13.68
N LEU A 16 -6.77 0.84 13.37
CA LEU A 16 -5.36 0.86 12.99
C LEU A 16 -5.11 1.67 11.72
N ALA A 17 -5.97 1.56 10.71
CA ALA A 17 -5.83 2.34 9.48
C ALA A 17 -6.01 3.85 9.74
N LEU A 18 -6.97 4.23 10.60
CA LEU A 18 -7.14 5.62 11.01
C LEU A 18 -5.92 6.13 11.78
N CYS A 19 -5.41 5.36 12.75
CA CYS A 19 -4.17 5.70 13.44
C CYS A 19 -2.99 5.82 12.47
N ALA A 20 -2.89 4.92 11.50
CA ALA A 20 -1.84 4.91 10.50
C ALA A 20 -1.86 6.17 9.62
N LEU A 21 -3.05 6.65 9.23
CA LEU A 21 -3.21 7.93 8.53
C LEU A 21 -2.73 9.12 9.37
N LEU A 22 -3.02 9.12 10.67
CA LEU A 22 -2.60 10.19 11.59
C LEU A 22 -1.09 10.19 11.84
N LEU A 23 -0.44 9.03 11.78
CA LEU A 23 1.00 8.88 11.99
C LEU A 23 1.82 9.07 10.71
N THR A 24 1.16 9.17 9.55
CA THR A 24 1.85 9.40 8.28
C THR A 24 2.31 10.85 8.19
N ASP A 25 3.58 11.08 7.86
CA ASP A 25 4.10 12.42 7.63
C ASP A 25 3.64 12.96 6.27
N TRP A 26 2.56 13.73 6.28
CA TRP A 26 1.99 14.35 5.08
C TRP A 26 2.80 15.53 4.57
N SER A 27 3.69 16.10 5.39
CA SER A 27 4.50 17.25 5.00
C SER A 27 5.44 16.89 3.85
N SER A 28 5.95 15.66 3.82
CA SER A 28 6.82 15.16 2.76
C SER A 28 6.16 15.18 1.38
N LEU A 29 4.84 15.00 1.33
CA LEU A 29 4.06 15.05 0.09
C LEU A 29 3.83 16.49 -0.36
N ALA A 30 3.59 17.40 0.59
CA ALA A 30 3.38 18.82 0.33
C ALA A 30 4.64 19.53 -0.17
N THR A 31 5.82 19.02 0.17
CA THR A 31 7.12 19.56 -0.26
C THR A 31 7.60 19.01 -1.61
N LEU A 32 6.86 18.11 -2.27
CA LEU A 32 7.28 17.56 -3.55
C LEU A 32 7.34 18.63 -4.64
N PRO A 33 8.38 18.64 -5.49
CA PRO A 33 8.44 19.53 -6.63
C PRO A 33 7.31 19.21 -7.63
N SER A 34 6.82 20.23 -8.33
CA SER A 34 5.67 20.09 -9.26
C SER A 34 5.87 19.01 -10.33
N GLN A 35 7.11 18.80 -10.77
CA GLN A 35 7.46 17.76 -11.73
C GLN A 35 7.30 16.35 -11.13
N ALA A 36 7.69 16.17 -9.87
CA ALA A 36 7.50 14.92 -9.14
C ALA A 36 6.00 14.63 -8.90
N LEU A 37 5.19 15.66 -8.63
CA LEU A 37 3.73 15.50 -8.51
C LEU A 37 3.10 14.94 -9.79
N ILE A 38 3.51 15.44 -10.98
CA ILE A 38 3.04 14.91 -12.26
C ILE A 38 3.46 13.44 -12.43
N GLY A 39 4.72 13.12 -12.11
CA GLY A 39 5.22 11.74 -12.15
C GLY A 39 4.45 10.81 -11.21
N TRP A 40 4.14 11.27 -10.00
CA TRP A 40 3.37 10.53 -9.01
C TRP A 40 1.91 10.32 -9.43
N LEU A 41 1.25 11.34 -9.99
CA LEU A 41 -0.09 11.20 -10.57
C LEU A 41 -0.10 10.20 -11.74
N GLY A 42 0.92 10.25 -12.59
CA GLY A 42 1.12 9.26 -13.66
C GLY A 42 1.27 7.84 -13.10
N LEU A 43 2.00 7.68 -11.99
CA LEU A 43 2.18 6.39 -11.33
C LEU A 43 0.88 5.86 -10.71
N ILE A 44 0.06 6.73 -10.12
CA ILE A 44 -1.29 6.37 -9.63
C ILE A 44 -2.15 5.88 -10.80
N LEU A 45 -2.16 6.61 -11.92
CA LEU A 45 -2.93 6.22 -13.10
C LEU A 45 -2.48 4.86 -13.63
N ILE A 46 -1.17 4.62 -13.71
CA ILE A 46 -0.62 3.31 -14.07
C ILE A 46 -1.10 2.24 -13.09
N GLY A 47 -1.04 2.48 -11.78
CA GLY A 47 -1.52 1.53 -10.77
C GLY A 47 -3.01 1.19 -10.94
N VAL A 48 -3.84 2.20 -11.20
CA VAL A 48 -5.28 2.03 -11.46
C VAL A 48 -5.52 1.21 -12.73
N LEU A 49 -4.82 1.53 -13.82
CA LEU A 49 -4.92 0.80 -15.08
C LEU A 49 -4.43 -0.65 -14.95
N SER A 50 -3.31 -0.86 -14.27
CA SER A 50 -2.76 -2.19 -13.97
C SER A 50 -3.76 -3.05 -13.20
N GLU A 51 -4.46 -2.47 -12.22
CA GLU A 51 -5.48 -3.17 -11.46
C GLU A 51 -6.70 -3.53 -12.32
N GLY A 52 -7.10 -2.64 -13.24
CA GLY A 52 -8.15 -2.90 -14.22
C GLY A 52 -7.80 -4.04 -15.18
N LEU A 53 -6.56 -4.07 -15.68
CA LEU A 53 -6.08 -5.09 -16.63
C LEU A 53 -5.84 -6.45 -15.95
N ALA A 54 -5.51 -6.48 -14.66
CA ALA A 54 -5.26 -7.70 -13.90
C ALA A 54 -6.44 -8.69 -13.94
N ILE A 55 -7.67 -8.21 -14.03
CA ILE A 55 -8.86 -9.06 -14.13
C ILE A 55 -8.85 -9.90 -15.41
N GLY A 56 -8.42 -9.32 -16.53
CA GLY A 56 -8.40 -10.00 -17.84
C GLY A 56 -7.46 -11.20 -17.90
N LEU A 57 -6.47 -11.28 -17.01
CA LEU A 57 -5.48 -12.36 -16.96
C LEU A 57 -5.86 -13.51 -16.02
N SER A 58 -6.90 -13.34 -15.18
CA SER A 58 -7.28 -14.34 -14.15
C SER A 58 -8.13 -15.52 -14.66
N VAL A 59 -8.17 -15.77 -15.97
CA VAL A 59 -8.91 -16.87 -16.59
C VAL A 59 -8.03 -18.13 -16.65
N GLY A 60 -8.07 -18.96 -15.59
CA GLY A 60 -7.43 -20.28 -15.55
C GLY A 60 -6.91 -20.68 -14.16
N ALA A 61 -7.59 -21.65 -13.53
CA ALA A 61 -7.33 -22.51 -12.34
C ALA A 61 -6.24 -22.23 -11.27
N ALA A 62 -5.49 -21.13 -11.26
CA ALA A 62 -4.53 -20.79 -10.20
C ALA A 62 -4.62 -19.29 -9.88
N THR A 63 -5.62 -18.91 -9.10
CA THR A 63 -5.79 -17.55 -8.56
C THR A 63 -4.79 -17.29 -7.44
N SER A 64 -3.51 -17.12 -7.77
CA SER A 64 -2.59 -16.34 -6.94
C SER A 64 -2.62 -14.91 -7.42
N THR A 65 -3.60 -14.14 -6.94
CA THR A 65 -3.68 -12.68 -7.12
C THR A 65 -2.58 -12.01 -6.30
N SER A 66 -1.33 -12.14 -6.73
CA SER A 66 -0.29 -11.23 -6.29
C SER A 66 -0.49 -9.92 -7.05
N SER A 67 -0.87 -8.87 -6.31
CA SER A 67 -1.34 -7.59 -6.85
C SER A 67 -0.36 -7.01 -7.87
N ILE A 68 -0.80 -6.78 -9.12
CA ILE A 68 0.00 -6.06 -10.13
C ILE A 68 0.36 -4.64 -9.63
N THR A 69 -0.47 -4.09 -8.73
CA THR A 69 -0.27 -2.83 -8.01
C THR A 69 0.92 -2.81 -7.03
N PHE A 70 1.56 -3.95 -6.75
CA PHE A 70 2.74 -4.00 -5.88
C PHE A 70 3.96 -3.27 -6.48
N LEU A 71 4.17 -3.35 -7.79
CA LEU A 71 5.27 -2.63 -8.46
C LEU A 71 5.09 -1.11 -8.41
N PRO A 72 3.92 -0.54 -8.78
CA PRO A 72 3.63 0.88 -8.56
C PRO A 72 3.77 1.30 -7.10
N LEU A 73 3.38 0.45 -6.13
CA LEU A 73 3.53 0.75 -4.71
C LEU A 73 5.01 0.88 -4.30
N LEU A 74 5.84 -0.08 -4.70
CA LEU A 74 7.28 -0.06 -4.47
C LEU A 74 7.93 1.17 -5.13
N ALA A 75 7.57 1.46 -6.38
CA ALA A 75 8.05 2.66 -7.06
C ALA A 75 7.62 3.93 -6.33
N ALA A 76 6.40 3.98 -5.80
CA ALA A 76 5.89 5.15 -5.10
C ALA A 76 6.64 5.44 -3.81
N VAL A 77 6.91 4.43 -2.98
CA VAL A 77 7.67 4.66 -1.74
C VAL A 77 9.11 5.07 -2.04
N GLN A 78 9.73 4.46 -3.06
CA GLN A 78 11.12 4.73 -3.41
C GLN A 78 11.30 6.12 -4.01
N LEU A 79 10.42 6.50 -4.93
CA LEU A 79 10.52 7.76 -5.65
C LEU A 79 9.96 8.92 -4.84
N PHE A 80 8.79 8.76 -4.23
CA PHE A 80 8.01 9.87 -3.66
C PHE A 80 7.80 9.74 -2.14
N GLY A 81 8.29 8.67 -1.53
CA GLY A 81 8.24 8.45 -0.08
C GLY A 81 6.97 7.75 0.42
N PRO A 82 6.92 7.42 1.73
CA PRO A 82 5.84 6.65 2.33
C PRO A 82 4.45 7.28 2.17
N ALA A 83 4.30 8.59 2.35
CA ALA A 83 3.00 9.26 2.24
C ALA A 83 2.39 9.14 0.84
N ALA A 84 3.22 9.27 -0.20
CA ALA A 84 2.80 9.08 -1.59
C ALA A 84 2.37 7.64 -1.88
N ALA A 85 3.07 6.67 -1.29
CA ALA A 85 2.72 5.25 -1.36
C ALA A 85 1.37 4.94 -0.68
N VAL A 86 1.09 5.55 0.48
CA VAL A 86 -0.19 5.41 1.20
C VAL A 86 -1.36 5.87 0.34
N VAL A 87 -1.24 7.01 -0.32
CA VAL A 87 -2.31 7.51 -1.21
C VAL A 87 -2.44 6.61 -2.43
N LEU A 88 -1.34 6.22 -3.06
CA LEU A 88 -1.38 5.32 -4.21
C LEU A 88 -2.08 4.01 -3.86
N VAL A 89 -1.71 3.34 -2.77
CA VAL A 89 -2.34 2.08 -2.37
C VAL A 89 -3.81 2.29 -2.07
N THR A 90 -4.18 3.40 -1.42
CA THR A 90 -5.58 3.68 -1.08
C THR A 90 -6.42 3.86 -2.34
N VAL A 91 -5.98 4.70 -3.27
CA VAL A 91 -6.71 4.96 -4.53
C VAL A 91 -6.82 3.69 -5.37
N THR A 92 -5.71 2.97 -5.55
CA THR A 92 -5.68 1.76 -6.38
C THR A 92 -6.51 0.63 -5.76
N GLN A 93 -6.45 0.43 -4.44
CA GLN A 93 -7.27 -0.59 -3.76
C GLN A 93 -8.74 -0.22 -3.80
N VAL A 94 -9.12 1.02 -3.48
CA VAL A 94 -10.52 1.47 -3.55
C VAL A 94 -11.08 1.25 -4.96
N PHE A 95 -10.34 1.66 -6.00
CA PHE A 95 -10.76 1.46 -7.38
C PHE A 95 -10.85 -0.02 -7.76
N GLY A 96 -9.80 -0.80 -7.47
CA GLY A 96 -9.73 -2.23 -7.77
C GLY A 96 -10.85 -3.02 -7.09
N GLU A 97 -11.15 -2.69 -5.84
CA GLU A 97 -12.14 -3.38 -5.02
C GLU A 97 -13.58 -2.98 -5.36
N PHE A 98 -13.87 -1.68 -5.48
CA PHE A 98 -15.23 -1.18 -5.74
C PHE A 98 -15.61 -1.18 -7.21
N VAL A 99 -14.75 -0.66 -8.08
CA VAL A 99 -15.10 -0.42 -9.49
C VAL A 99 -14.88 -1.67 -10.31
N VAL A 100 -13.69 -2.26 -10.15
CA VAL A 100 -13.20 -3.34 -10.98
C VAL A 100 -13.77 -4.69 -10.52
N ARG A 101 -13.71 -5.00 -9.22
CA ARG A 101 -14.19 -6.27 -8.64
C ARG A 101 -15.61 -6.23 -8.06
N ARG A 102 -16.18 -5.03 -7.85
CA ARG A 102 -17.53 -4.82 -7.28
C ARG A 102 -17.79 -5.62 -6.00
N LYS A 103 -16.80 -5.68 -5.11
CA LYS A 103 -16.91 -6.41 -3.83
C LYS A 103 -17.91 -5.73 -2.88
N PRO A 104 -18.50 -6.48 -1.93
CA PRO A 104 -19.35 -5.89 -0.91
C PRO A 104 -18.56 -4.93 -0.01
N VAL A 105 -19.19 -3.82 0.38
CA VAL A 105 -18.57 -2.67 1.08
C VAL A 105 -17.69 -3.09 2.25
N GLY A 106 -18.16 -4.00 3.12
CA GLY A 106 -17.40 -4.44 4.29
C GLY A 106 -16.08 -5.14 3.94
N ARG A 107 -16.04 -5.91 2.85
CA ARG A 107 -14.78 -6.52 2.37
C ARG A 107 -13.85 -5.48 1.79
N VAL A 108 -14.40 -4.47 1.11
CA VAL A 108 -13.59 -3.38 0.55
C VAL A 108 -12.92 -2.57 1.65
N LEU A 109 -13.70 -2.13 2.64
CA LEU A 109 -13.16 -1.37 3.77
C LEU A 109 -12.07 -2.15 4.50
N PHE A 110 -12.26 -3.46 4.70
CA PHE A 110 -11.26 -4.32 5.33
C PHE A 110 -9.97 -4.39 4.51
N ASN A 111 -10.06 -4.72 3.22
CA ASN A 111 -8.87 -4.87 2.36
C ASN A 111 -8.11 -3.55 2.20
N VAL A 112 -8.82 -2.43 2.05
CA VAL A 112 -8.22 -1.10 1.99
C VAL A 112 -7.52 -0.76 3.31
N SER A 113 -8.17 -1.00 4.45
CA SER A 113 -7.60 -0.71 5.77
C SER A 113 -6.35 -1.55 6.05
N GLN A 114 -6.38 -2.82 5.66
CA GLN A 114 -5.24 -3.71 5.72
C GLN A 114 -4.08 -3.21 4.86
N ALA A 115 -4.33 -2.93 3.58
CA ALA A 115 -3.27 -2.52 2.66
C ALA A 115 -2.66 -1.18 3.09
N LEU A 116 -3.50 -0.25 3.59
CA LEU A 116 -3.07 1.01 4.17
C LEU A 116 -2.18 0.78 5.39
N GLY A 117 -2.64 -0.03 6.36
CA GLY A 117 -1.87 -0.37 7.56
C GLY A 117 -0.53 -1.03 7.24
N ALA A 118 -0.50 -1.95 6.28
CA ALA A 118 0.72 -2.58 5.79
C ALA A 118 1.68 -1.58 5.14
N THR A 119 1.17 -0.66 4.32
CA THR A 119 1.97 0.39 3.68
C THR A 119 2.54 1.37 4.69
N VAL A 120 1.77 1.78 5.70
CA VAL A 120 2.28 2.67 6.76
C VAL A 120 3.31 1.96 7.63
N ALA A 121 3.08 0.69 8.01
CA ALA A 121 4.07 -0.09 8.76
C ALA A 121 5.37 -0.26 7.98
N GLY A 122 5.29 -0.60 6.69
CA GLY A 122 6.45 -0.67 5.81
C GLY A 122 7.12 0.69 5.64
N GLY A 123 6.34 1.75 5.48
CA GLY A 123 6.81 3.12 5.34
C GLY A 123 7.56 3.63 6.57
N TYR A 124 7.07 3.28 7.77
CA TYR A 124 7.76 3.57 9.02
C TYR A 124 9.12 2.87 9.08
N LEU A 125 9.17 1.58 8.76
CA LEU A 125 10.43 0.83 8.73
C LEU A 125 11.39 1.34 7.64
N PHE A 126 10.87 1.75 6.48
CA PHE A 126 11.65 2.42 5.45
C PHE A 126 12.37 3.64 6.03
N THR A 127 11.64 4.54 6.69
CA THR A 127 12.22 5.74 7.30
C THR A 127 13.19 5.44 8.43
N VAL A 128 12.88 4.48 9.32
CA VAL A 128 13.77 4.07 10.42
C VAL A 128 15.10 3.51 9.91
N MET A 129 15.08 2.82 8.77
CA MET A 129 16.28 2.30 8.11
C MET A 129 17.07 3.36 7.33
N GLY A 130 16.69 4.64 7.41
CA GLY A 130 17.33 5.75 6.68
C GLY A 130 16.82 5.91 5.24
N GLY A 131 15.69 5.31 4.91
CA GLY A 131 15.03 5.47 3.63
C GLY A 131 14.51 6.90 3.44
N VAL A 132 14.73 7.45 2.25
CA VAL A 132 14.27 8.80 1.86
C VAL A 132 13.77 8.79 0.41
N ALA A 133 12.83 9.69 0.11
CA ALA A 133 12.30 9.84 -1.25
C ALA A 133 13.39 10.35 -2.19
N LEU A 134 13.57 9.68 -3.33
CA LEU A 134 14.55 10.08 -4.35
C LEU A 134 14.15 11.38 -5.06
N GLN A 135 12.86 11.56 -5.35
CA GLN A 135 12.31 12.77 -5.98
C GLN A 135 12.11 13.84 -4.90
N GLY A 136 13.10 14.72 -4.74
CA GLY A 136 13.13 15.75 -3.69
C GLY A 136 14.53 16.02 -3.14
N HIS A 137 15.49 15.14 -3.44
CA HIS A 137 16.89 15.30 -3.07
C HIS A 137 17.76 15.33 -4.34
N GLU A 138 17.99 16.53 -4.87
CA GLU A 138 18.89 16.75 -6.01
C GLU A 138 20.19 17.41 -5.53
N GLY A 139 21.34 16.92 -6.03
CA GLY A 139 22.65 17.54 -5.79
C GLY A 139 23.66 16.65 -5.05
N VAL A 140 24.77 17.26 -4.63
CA VAL A 140 25.87 16.57 -3.94
C VAL A 140 25.40 16.14 -2.55
N GLY A 141 25.38 14.82 -2.31
CA GLY A 141 24.84 14.22 -1.08
C GLY A 141 23.44 13.61 -1.25
N ALA A 142 22.87 13.63 -2.45
CA ALA A 142 21.65 12.91 -2.75
C ALA A 142 21.81 11.39 -2.47
N PRO A 143 20.79 10.75 -1.89
CA PRO A 143 20.78 9.32 -1.62
C PRO A 143 20.94 8.53 -2.92
N THR A 144 21.90 7.60 -2.94
CA THR A 144 22.08 6.70 -4.09
C THR A 144 21.08 5.55 -4.03
N MET A 145 20.73 4.98 -5.19
CA MET A 145 19.85 3.81 -5.27
C MET A 145 20.36 2.63 -4.42
N THR A 146 21.69 2.43 -4.38
CA THR A 146 22.32 1.36 -3.60
C THR A 146 22.14 1.56 -2.10
N GLN A 147 22.24 2.79 -1.60
CA GLN A 147 21.99 3.10 -0.18
C GLN A 147 20.52 2.87 0.21
N GLN A 148 19.61 3.05 -0.73
CA GLN A 148 18.17 2.87 -0.51
C GLN A 148 17.70 1.42 -0.66
N LEU A 149 18.57 0.50 -1.11
CA LEU A 149 18.19 -0.89 -1.39
C LEU A 149 17.67 -1.63 -0.15
N LEU A 150 18.35 -1.47 0.99
CA LEU A 150 17.92 -2.12 2.24
C LEU A 150 16.59 -1.55 2.77
N PRO A 151 16.42 -0.23 2.94
CA PRO A 151 15.11 0.35 3.28
C PRO A 151 13.99 -0.10 2.35
N PHE A 152 14.25 -0.14 1.04
CA PHE A 152 13.30 -0.58 0.02
C PHE A 152 12.87 -2.04 0.18
N ILE A 153 13.82 -2.95 0.40
CA ILE A 153 13.53 -4.36 0.65
C ILE A 153 12.74 -4.52 1.94
N VAL A 154 13.13 -3.83 3.01
CA VAL A 154 12.45 -3.87 4.31
C VAL A 154 11.00 -3.39 4.18
N PHE A 155 10.75 -2.31 3.42
CA PHE A 155 9.40 -1.87 3.11
C PHE A 155 8.57 -2.99 2.46
N GLY A 156 9.10 -3.59 1.39
CA GLY A 156 8.40 -4.63 0.63
C GLY A 156 8.08 -5.85 1.50
N LEU A 157 9.05 -6.31 2.29
CA LEU A 157 8.88 -7.44 3.21
C LEU A 157 7.86 -7.15 4.31
N ALA A 158 7.93 -5.96 4.92
CA ALA A 158 6.99 -5.55 5.96
C ALA A 158 5.57 -5.43 5.42
N PHE A 159 5.41 -4.81 4.24
CA PHE A 159 4.13 -4.73 3.56
C PHE A 159 3.56 -6.15 3.35
N LEU A 160 4.32 -7.05 2.73
CA LEU A 160 3.88 -8.42 2.48
C LEU A 160 3.52 -9.14 3.77
N ALA A 161 4.40 -9.10 4.78
CA ALA A 161 4.17 -9.79 6.05
C ALA A 161 2.89 -9.32 6.75
N VAL A 162 2.70 -7.99 6.89
CA VAL A 162 1.52 -7.42 7.57
C VAL A 162 0.25 -7.68 6.75
N ASN A 163 0.31 -7.48 5.43
CA ASN A 163 -0.81 -7.68 4.52
C ASN A 163 -1.28 -9.14 4.53
N HIS A 164 -0.36 -10.11 4.40
CA HIS A 164 -0.69 -11.53 4.43
C HIS A 164 -1.15 -12.02 5.81
N ALA A 165 -0.51 -11.55 6.89
CA ALA A 165 -0.92 -11.91 8.25
C ALA A 165 -2.36 -11.46 8.53
N ALA A 166 -2.73 -10.27 8.09
CA ALA A 166 -4.08 -9.74 8.29
C ALA A 166 -5.15 -10.53 7.52
N VAL A 167 -4.90 -10.86 6.25
CA VAL A 167 -5.80 -11.73 5.46
C VAL A 167 -5.91 -13.10 6.11
N SER A 168 -4.79 -13.70 6.48
CA SER A 168 -4.76 -15.03 7.09
C SER A 168 -5.60 -15.07 8.38
N MET A 169 -5.45 -14.05 9.24
CA MET A 169 -6.22 -13.94 10.48
C MET A 169 -7.72 -13.80 10.21
N ALA A 170 -8.11 -12.96 9.23
CA ALA A 170 -9.52 -12.82 8.85
C ALA A 170 -10.11 -14.15 8.35
N ILE A 171 -9.36 -14.90 7.55
CA ILE A 171 -9.79 -16.22 7.07
C ILE A 171 -9.97 -17.18 8.25
N THR A 172 -8.96 -17.30 9.13
CA THR A 172 -9.03 -18.17 10.31
C THR A 172 -10.23 -17.85 11.20
N LEU A 173 -10.50 -16.57 11.47
CA LEU A 173 -11.63 -16.12 12.29
C LEU A 173 -12.99 -16.29 11.59
N SER A 174 -13.01 -16.35 10.25
CA SER A 174 -14.25 -16.59 9.49
C SER A 174 -14.63 -18.07 9.42
N GLN A 175 -13.65 -18.97 9.50
CA GLN A 175 -13.84 -20.42 9.35
C GLN A 175 -13.92 -21.17 10.69
N GLY A 176 -13.24 -20.67 11.72
CA GLY A 176 -13.23 -21.26 13.07
C GLY A 176 -14.24 -20.59 13.97
#